data_AF-A0A9D5EQ52-F1
#
_entry.id   AF-A0A9D5EQ52-F1
#
_cell.length_a   1.000
_cell.length_b   1.000
_cell.length_c   1.000
_cell.angle_alpha   90.00
_cell.angle_beta   90.00
_cell.angle_gamma   90.00
#
_symmetry.space_group_name_H-M   'P 1'
#
loop_
_entity.id
_entity.type
_entity.pdbx_description
1 polymer ?
#
loop_
_entity_poly.entity_id
_entity_poly.type
_entity_poly.pdbx_seq_one_letter_code
_entity_poly.pdbx_strand_id
1 'polypeptide(L)'
;MPDPIDRRTFAAFTASVVLGSEVLSAETPVVAPMPHGVPVEAPFTRDYPKPGFNPSWKNPQINRLLVQDFVVYAHMDLDMVKKLLEKEPGLVNATMDWGAGDWETALGGASHMGKHDIVEFLLERGARIDIFCATMMGQLDAVRAFLTLQPKLIDARGPHGFSLHFHAQVGQERSAKVLDYLQSVKKVELRPVPFLKKPADKTDAPKKPE
;
A
#
# COMPACT_ATOMS: atom_id res chain seq x y z
N MET A 1 8.05 36.32 6.81
CA MET A 1 7.49 35.04 7.28
C MET A 1 6.09 34.94 6.72
N PRO A 2 5.85 34.21 5.63
CA PRO A 2 4.51 34.00 5.11
C PRO A 2 3.83 32.88 5.90
N ASP A 3 2.59 33.12 6.34
CA ASP A 3 1.73 32.17 7.05
C ASP A 3 1.35 30.96 6.19
N PRO A 4 1.04 29.79 6.80
CA PRO A 4 0.67 28.59 6.08
C PRO A 4 -0.76 28.68 5.52
N ILE A 5 -0.90 28.29 4.25
CA ILE A 5 -2.15 28.25 3.48
C ILE A 5 -3.14 27.27 4.14
N ASP A 6 -4.26 27.82 4.62
CA ASP A 6 -5.44 27.09 5.09
C ASP A 6 -6.18 26.45 3.89
N ARG A 7 -6.43 25.14 3.97
CA ARG A 7 -7.06 24.34 2.92
C ARG A 7 -8.53 24.11 3.23
N ARG A 8 -9.35 25.14 3.13
CA ARG A 8 -10.82 24.98 3.11
C ARG A 8 -11.47 26.01 2.19
N THR A 9 -11.55 25.68 0.90
CA THR A 9 -12.49 26.33 -0.01
C THR A 9 -13.34 25.25 -0.66
N PHE A 10 -14.53 25.04 -0.08
CA PHE A 10 -15.60 24.25 -0.67
C PHE A 10 -16.31 25.12 -1.72
N ALA A 11 -16.25 24.72 -3.00
CA ALA A 11 -17.13 25.28 -4.02
C ALA A 11 -18.44 24.49 -4.02
N ALA A 12 -19.54 25.15 -3.64
CA ALA A 12 -20.89 24.60 -3.72
C ALA A 12 -21.39 24.67 -5.16
N PHE A 13 -21.72 23.51 -5.76
CA PHE A 13 -22.48 23.45 -7.01
C PHE A 13 -23.97 23.54 -6.68
N THR A 14 -24.63 24.61 -7.12
CA THR A 14 -26.09 24.73 -7.10
C THR A 14 -26.67 24.05 -8.34
N ALA A 15 -27.40 22.94 -8.17
CA ALA A 15 -28.20 22.35 -9.23
C ALA A 15 -29.59 23.02 -9.27
N SER A 16 -29.94 23.61 -10.41
CA SER A 16 -31.30 24.10 -10.68
C SER A 16 -32.19 22.90 -11.06
N VAL A 17 -33.26 22.66 -10.30
CA VAL A 17 -34.27 21.63 -10.59
C VAL A 17 -35.39 22.25 -11.43
N VAL A 18 -35.65 21.68 -12.61
CA VAL A 18 -36.88 21.91 -13.39
C VAL A 18 -37.86 20.79 -13.02
N LEU A 19 -39.04 21.16 -12.50
CA LEU A 19 -40.10 20.22 -12.14
C LEU A 19 -40.85 19.76 -13.40
N GLY A 20 -40.65 18.50 -13.78
CA GLY A 20 -41.52 17.75 -14.68
C GLY A 20 -42.07 16.53 -13.95
N SER A 21 -43.38 16.41 -13.87
CA SER A 21 -44.09 15.34 -13.17
C SER A 21 -44.24 14.11 -14.05
N GLU A 22 -43.40 13.09 -13.89
CA GLU A 22 -43.69 11.73 -14.35
C GLU A 22 -43.21 10.66 -13.34
N VAL A 23 -44.19 9.84 -12.95
CA VAL A 23 -44.19 8.49 -12.38
C VAL A 23 -42.90 7.98 -11.72
N LEU A 24 -42.91 7.90 -10.39
CA LEU A 24 -41.90 7.24 -9.56
C LEU A 24 -41.97 5.71 -9.71
N SER A 25 -41.13 5.14 -10.58
CA SER A 25 -40.68 3.75 -10.42
C SER A 25 -39.50 3.77 -9.44
N ALA A 26 -39.63 3.06 -8.31
CA ALA A 26 -38.59 2.98 -7.29
C ALA A 26 -37.45 2.05 -7.75
N GLU A 27 -36.64 2.51 -8.70
CA GLU A 27 -35.31 1.95 -8.92
C GLU A 27 -34.37 2.55 -7.88
N THR A 28 -33.66 1.68 -7.15
CA THR A 28 -32.59 2.10 -6.25
C THR A 28 -31.58 2.89 -7.08
N PRO A 29 -31.23 4.14 -6.72
CA PRO A 29 -30.31 4.91 -7.53
C PRO A 29 -28.97 4.18 -7.54
N VAL A 30 -28.54 3.76 -8.72
CA VAL A 30 -27.20 3.24 -8.96
C VAL A 30 -26.25 4.39 -8.68
N VAL A 31 -25.71 4.45 -7.45
CA VAL A 31 -24.66 5.41 -7.10
C VAL A 31 -23.48 5.06 -7.99
N ALA A 32 -23.24 5.87 -9.03
CA ALA A 32 -22.08 5.73 -9.88
C ALA A 32 -20.83 5.70 -8.98
N PRO A 33 -19.91 4.72 -9.15
CA PRO A 33 -18.68 4.69 -8.37
C PRO A 33 -17.98 6.04 -8.53
N MET A 34 -17.51 6.61 -7.41
CA MET A 34 -16.82 7.89 -7.47
C MET A 34 -15.66 7.78 -8.49
N PRO A 35 -15.47 8.77 -9.36
CA PRO A 35 -14.39 8.72 -10.34
C PRO A 35 -13.05 8.64 -9.58
N HIS A 36 -12.41 7.47 -9.64
CA HIS A 36 -11.05 7.32 -9.15
C HIS A 36 -10.14 8.17 -10.06
N GLY A 37 -9.27 8.99 -9.44
CA GLY A 37 -8.29 9.76 -10.18
C GLY A 37 -7.41 8.83 -11.02
N VAL A 38 -7.18 9.18 -12.29
CA VAL A 38 -6.23 8.45 -13.14
C VAL A 38 -4.79 8.79 -12.71
N PRO A 39 -3.82 7.87 -12.85
CA PRO A 39 -2.42 8.18 -12.56
C PRO A 39 -1.90 9.28 -13.49
N VAL A 40 -1.37 10.37 -12.91
CA VAL A 40 -0.78 11.51 -13.63
C VAL A 40 0.60 11.80 -13.03
N GLU A 41 1.61 12.02 -13.88
CA GLU A 41 2.93 12.45 -13.43
C GLU A 41 2.88 13.87 -12.86
N ALA A 42 3.65 14.11 -11.80
CA ALA A 42 3.79 15.46 -11.25
C ALA A 42 4.43 16.40 -12.29
N PRO A 43 4.01 17.68 -12.37
CA PRO A 43 4.63 18.65 -13.27
C PRO A 43 6.14 18.77 -13.03
N PHE A 44 6.92 18.79 -14.10
CA PHE A 44 8.38 18.86 -14.02
C PHE A 44 8.95 19.82 -15.07
N THR A 45 9.78 20.75 -14.59
CA THR A 45 10.62 21.62 -15.41
C THR A 45 12.03 21.58 -14.84
N ARG A 46 13.06 21.42 -15.67
CA ARG A 46 14.46 21.48 -15.23
C ARG A 46 14.84 22.92 -14.93
N ASP A 47 15.27 23.18 -13.70
CA ASP A 47 15.98 24.39 -13.27
C ASP A 47 17.50 24.16 -13.14
N TYR A 48 18.00 23.04 -13.69
CA TYR A 48 19.40 22.61 -13.68
C TYR A 48 19.86 22.05 -15.05
N PRO A 49 21.18 21.99 -15.32
CA PRO A 49 21.70 21.44 -16.58
C PRO A 49 21.32 19.97 -16.79
N LYS A 50 21.02 19.60 -18.05
CA LYS A 50 20.77 18.20 -18.42
C LYS A 50 22.02 17.35 -18.13
N PRO A 51 21.88 16.12 -17.57
CA PRO A 51 22.99 15.18 -17.44
C PRO A 51 23.69 14.90 -18.78
N GLY A 52 25.02 14.84 -18.78
CA GLY A 52 25.82 14.56 -19.98
C GLY A 52 25.76 13.11 -20.47
N PHE A 53 25.32 12.19 -19.61
CA PHE A 53 25.09 10.79 -19.96
C PHE A 53 23.62 10.56 -20.35
N ASN A 54 23.40 9.95 -21.52
CA ASN A 54 22.07 9.52 -21.95
C ASN A 54 21.96 7.98 -21.79
N PRO A 55 21.09 7.47 -20.92
CA PRO A 55 20.90 6.03 -20.75
C PRO A 55 20.28 5.40 -22.01
N SER A 56 20.60 4.12 -22.25
CA SER A 56 20.01 3.32 -23.33
C SER A 56 18.81 2.51 -22.81
N TRP A 57 17.69 2.61 -23.50
CA TRP A 57 16.45 1.89 -23.19
C TRP A 57 16.24 0.77 -24.21
N LYS A 58 17.02 -0.32 -24.09
CA LYS A 58 17.04 -1.41 -25.09
C LYS A 58 15.76 -2.24 -25.09
N ASN A 59 15.13 -2.40 -23.93
CA ASN A 59 13.89 -3.16 -23.76
C ASN A 59 12.76 -2.21 -23.34
N PRO A 60 11.51 -2.48 -23.75
CA PRO A 60 10.37 -1.72 -23.24
C PRO A 60 10.26 -1.92 -21.72
N GLN A 61 9.81 -0.88 -21.03
CA GLN A 61 9.44 -1.00 -19.62
C GLN A 61 8.22 -1.91 -19.48
N ILE A 62 8.13 -2.62 -18.35
CA ILE A 62 6.93 -3.40 -18.03
C ILE A 62 5.73 -2.46 -17.98
N ASN A 63 4.62 -2.90 -18.57
CA ASN A 63 3.40 -2.10 -18.63
C ASN A 63 2.92 -1.72 -17.21
N ARG A 64 2.67 -0.42 -16.98
CA ARG A 64 2.25 0.10 -15.67
C ARG A 64 1.00 -0.58 -15.12
N LEU A 65 -0.02 -0.83 -15.95
CA LEU A 65 -1.25 -1.50 -15.50
C LEU A 65 -0.97 -2.94 -15.08
N LEU A 66 -0.07 -3.64 -15.78
CA LEU A 66 0.33 -4.98 -15.38
C LEU A 66 1.05 -4.99 -14.03
N VAL A 67 1.93 -4.02 -13.77
CA VAL A 67 2.58 -3.88 -12.46
C VAL A 67 1.54 -3.53 -11.38
N GLN A 68 0.61 -2.62 -11.68
CA GLN A 68 -0.47 -2.23 -10.76
C GLN A 68 -1.32 -3.44 -10.39
N ASP A 69 -1.82 -4.19 -11.37
CA ASP A 69 -2.63 -5.39 -11.16
C ASP A 69 -1.86 -6.42 -10.34
N PHE A 70 -0.59 -6.65 -10.67
CA PHE A 70 0.25 -7.59 -9.93
C PHE A 70 0.42 -7.21 -8.45
N VAL A 71 0.70 -5.94 -8.15
CA VAL A 71 0.82 -5.45 -6.78
C VAL A 71 -0.52 -5.55 -6.05
N VAL A 72 -1.64 -5.17 -6.69
CA VAL A 72 -2.99 -5.27 -6.10
C VAL A 72 -3.33 -6.72 -5.78
N TYR A 73 -3.11 -7.66 -6.70
CA TYR A 73 -3.37 -9.08 -6.44
C TYR A 73 -2.48 -9.65 -5.34
N ALA A 74 -1.25 -9.16 -5.18
CA ALA A 74 -0.37 -9.60 -4.09
C ALA A 74 -0.93 -9.31 -2.68
N HIS A 75 -1.94 -8.44 -2.56
CA HIS A 75 -2.64 -8.21 -1.30
C HIS A 75 -3.60 -9.36 -0.93
N MET A 76 -4.02 -10.21 -1.87
CA MET A 76 -5.14 -11.13 -1.64
C MET A 76 -5.18 -12.45 -2.44
N ASP A 77 -4.60 -12.51 -3.63
CA ASP A 77 -4.86 -13.59 -4.59
C ASP A 77 -3.55 -14.19 -5.12
N LEU A 78 -3.13 -15.29 -4.50
CA LEU A 78 -1.93 -16.03 -4.86
C LEU A 78 -1.98 -16.60 -6.28
N ASP A 79 -3.15 -17.01 -6.76
CA ASP A 79 -3.27 -17.65 -8.08
C ASP A 79 -3.13 -16.61 -9.20
N MET A 80 -3.68 -15.42 -9.01
CA MET A 80 -3.42 -14.30 -9.91
C MET A 80 -1.96 -13.84 -9.85
N VAL A 81 -1.33 -13.79 -8.67
CA VAL A 81 0.10 -13.52 -8.55
C VAL A 81 0.92 -14.54 -9.36
N LYS A 82 0.65 -15.85 -9.21
CA LYS A 82 1.32 -16.90 -9.99
C LYS A 82 1.14 -16.71 -11.49
N LYS A 83 -0.11 -16.51 -11.94
CA LYS A 83 -0.46 -16.35 -13.35
C LYS A 83 0.23 -15.15 -13.99
N LEU A 84 0.23 -14.00 -13.32
CA LEU A 84 0.84 -12.79 -13.86
C LEU A 84 2.37 -12.90 -13.86
N LEU A 85 2.97 -13.48 -12.81
CA LEU A 85 4.42 -13.66 -12.75
C LEU A 85 4.94 -14.68 -13.78
N GLU A 86 4.17 -15.72 -14.10
CA GLU A 86 4.49 -16.64 -15.20
C GLU A 86 4.48 -15.91 -16.55
N LYS A 87 3.53 -15.00 -16.75
CA LYS A 87 3.43 -14.19 -17.98
C LYS A 87 4.57 -13.19 -18.14
N GLU A 88 4.99 -12.54 -17.05
CA GLU A 88 6.06 -11.54 -17.04
C GLU A 88 6.94 -11.72 -15.79
N PRO A 89 8.03 -12.52 -15.88
CA PRO A 89 8.91 -12.80 -14.75
C PRO A 89 9.55 -11.56 -14.13
N GLY A 90 9.71 -10.47 -14.89
CA GLY A 90 10.25 -9.21 -14.39
C GLY A 90 9.38 -8.55 -13.32
N LEU A 91 8.10 -8.95 -13.18
CA LEU A 91 7.19 -8.44 -12.17
C LEU A 91 7.65 -8.70 -10.73
N VAL A 92 8.46 -9.74 -10.49
CA VAL A 92 8.88 -10.13 -9.13
C VAL A 92 9.53 -9.00 -8.33
N ASN A 93 10.21 -8.08 -9.03
CA ASN A 93 10.85 -6.90 -8.44
C ASN A 93 10.32 -5.59 -9.06
N ALA A 94 9.19 -5.63 -9.77
CA ALA A 94 8.56 -4.42 -10.28
C ALA A 94 7.92 -3.65 -9.11
N THR A 95 7.96 -2.32 -9.22
CA THR A 95 7.47 -1.41 -8.18
C THR A 95 6.45 -0.46 -8.78
N MET A 96 5.31 -0.30 -8.12
CA MET A 96 4.29 0.67 -8.45
C MET A 96 4.51 1.98 -7.70
N ASP A 97 4.41 3.09 -8.41
CA ASP A 97 4.35 4.43 -7.84
C ASP A 97 2.87 4.79 -7.65
N TRP A 98 2.40 4.76 -6.40
CA TRP A 98 1.06 5.25 -6.06
C TRP A 98 1.00 6.78 -6.00
N GLY A 99 2.15 7.45 -6.15
CA GLY A 99 2.32 8.90 -6.09
C GLY A 99 2.88 9.37 -4.76
N ALA A 100 3.40 10.61 -4.75
CA ALA A 100 3.93 11.27 -3.55
C ALA A 100 5.02 10.47 -2.79
N GLY A 101 5.75 9.59 -3.47
CA GLY A 101 6.81 8.77 -2.89
C GLY A 101 6.33 7.46 -2.27
N ASP A 102 5.08 7.06 -2.49
CA ASP A 102 4.55 5.76 -2.08
C ASP A 102 4.84 4.68 -3.13
N TRP A 103 6.00 4.04 -2.98
CA TRP A 103 6.48 2.99 -3.88
C TRP A 103 6.23 1.60 -3.29
N GLU A 104 5.66 0.70 -4.09
CA GLU A 104 5.27 -0.62 -3.61
C GLU A 104 5.61 -1.76 -4.57
N THR A 105 6.25 -2.81 -4.05
CA THR A 105 6.41 -4.10 -4.75
C THR A 105 5.31 -5.07 -4.33
N ALA A 106 5.11 -6.15 -5.10
CA ALA A 106 4.21 -7.23 -4.69
C ALA A 106 4.59 -7.83 -3.33
N LEU A 107 5.90 -7.93 -3.03
CA LEU A 107 6.37 -8.38 -1.71
C LEU A 107 5.94 -7.42 -0.60
N GLY A 108 6.02 -6.10 -0.85
CA GLY A 108 5.54 -5.07 0.07
C GLY A 108 4.04 -5.15 0.33
N GLY A 109 3.24 -5.32 -0.73
CA GLY A 109 1.78 -5.51 -0.64
C GLY A 109 1.41 -6.75 0.18
N ALA A 110 2.01 -7.89 -0.14
CA ALA A 110 1.78 -9.13 0.60
C ALA A 110 2.22 -9.04 2.07
N SER A 111 3.35 -8.35 2.33
CA SER A 111 3.91 -8.19 3.68
C SER A 111 3.01 -7.34 4.57
N HIS A 112 2.56 -6.17 4.12
CA HIS A 112 1.71 -5.32 4.96
C HIS A 112 0.29 -5.89 5.13
N MET A 113 -0.10 -6.84 4.27
CA MET A 113 -1.36 -7.58 4.40
C MET A 113 -1.26 -8.88 5.22
N GLY A 114 -0.07 -9.25 5.71
CA GLY A 114 0.11 -10.48 6.48
C GLY A 114 -0.06 -11.78 5.65
N LYS A 115 0.11 -11.72 4.33
CA LYS A 115 -0.08 -12.85 3.39
C LYS A 115 1.17 -13.73 3.31
N HIS A 116 1.38 -14.57 4.32
CA HIS A 116 2.57 -15.44 4.42
C HIS A 116 2.76 -16.34 3.19
N ASP A 117 1.68 -16.90 2.64
CA ASP A 117 1.70 -17.75 1.45
C ASP A 117 2.19 -17.03 0.19
N ILE A 118 1.74 -15.79 -0.02
CA ILE A 118 2.19 -14.94 -1.14
C ILE A 118 3.63 -14.48 -0.91
N VAL A 119 3.99 -14.08 0.31
CA VAL A 119 5.36 -13.69 0.66
C VAL A 119 6.34 -14.84 0.40
N GLU A 120 6.05 -16.04 0.90
CA GLU A 120 6.88 -17.23 0.72
C GLU A 120 7.06 -17.55 -0.77
N PHE A 121 5.96 -17.56 -1.54
CA PHE A 121 6.01 -17.76 -2.99
C PHE A 121 6.89 -16.71 -3.70
N LEU A 122 6.72 -15.43 -3.39
CA LEU A 122 7.50 -14.37 -4.05
C LEU A 122 8.98 -14.46 -3.71
N LEU A 123 9.34 -14.82 -2.47
CA LEU A 123 10.73 -15.04 -2.06
C LEU A 123 11.34 -16.25 -2.78
N GLU A 124 10.61 -17.35 -2.94
CA GLU A 124 11.04 -18.50 -3.74
C GLU A 124 11.32 -18.13 -5.21
N ARG A 125 10.65 -17.10 -5.72
CA ARG A 125 10.87 -16.55 -7.08
C ARG A 125 11.93 -15.46 -7.16
N GLY A 126 12.64 -15.18 -6.07
CA GLY A 126 13.76 -14.23 -6.04
C GLY A 126 13.34 -12.78 -5.82
N ALA A 127 12.18 -12.53 -5.20
CA ALA A 127 11.85 -11.21 -4.69
C ALA A 127 12.90 -10.76 -3.68
N ARG A 128 13.31 -9.49 -3.76
CA ARG A 128 14.31 -8.92 -2.85
C ARG A 128 13.67 -8.61 -1.50
N ILE A 129 14.06 -9.36 -0.47
CA ILE A 129 13.58 -9.12 0.89
C ILE A 129 14.02 -7.74 1.41
N ASP A 130 13.10 -7.04 2.06
CA ASP A 130 13.38 -5.83 2.81
C ASP A 130 13.11 -6.02 4.32
N ILE A 131 13.42 -5.00 5.12
CA ILE A 131 13.20 -5.05 6.57
C ILE A 131 11.72 -5.19 6.94
N PHE A 132 10.78 -4.69 6.12
CA PHE A 132 9.35 -4.75 6.40
C PHE A 132 8.82 -6.18 6.24
N CYS A 133 9.20 -6.86 5.16
CA CYS A 133 8.95 -8.27 4.93
C CYS A 133 9.61 -9.13 6.01
N ALA A 134 10.90 -8.90 6.32
CA ALA A 134 11.60 -9.63 7.38
C ALA A 134 10.90 -9.45 8.74
N THR A 135 10.39 -8.25 9.01
CA THR A 135 9.60 -7.93 10.20
C THR A 135 8.29 -8.69 10.26
N MET A 136 7.51 -8.72 9.18
CA MET A 136 6.25 -9.48 9.11
C MET A 136 6.48 -11.00 9.15
N MET A 137 7.61 -11.48 8.65
CA MET A 137 7.97 -12.91 8.64
C MET A 137 8.61 -13.39 9.94
N GLY A 138 8.77 -12.53 10.95
CA GLY A 138 9.30 -12.93 12.25
C GLY A 138 10.82 -13.17 12.27
N GLN A 139 11.55 -12.65 11.28
CA GLN A 139 13.00 -12.84 11.15
C GLN A 139 13.77 -11.96 12.13
N LEU A 140 13.69 -12.29 13.42
CA LEU A 140 14.20 -11.46 14.53
C LEU A 140 15.68 -11.10 14.39
N ASP A 141 16.52 -12.06 14.04
CA ASP A 141 17.97 -11.82 13.95
C ASP A 141 18.32 -10.88 12.79
N ALA A 142 17.62 -11.00 11.65
CA ALA A 142 17.79 -10.09 10.52
C ALA A 142 17.33 -8.67 10.89
N VAL A 143 16.16 -8.53 11.52
CA VAL A 143 15.64 -7.23 11.97
C VAL A 143 16.58 -6.57 12.98
N ARG A 144 17.13 -7.34 13.93
CA ARG A 144 18.15 -6.86 14.88
C ARG A 144 19.42 -6.38 14.17
N ALA A 145 19.89 -7.12 13.18
CA ALA A 145 21.06 -6.75 12.41
C ALA A 145 20.83 -5.43 11.64
N PHE A 146 19.66 -5.27 10.99
CA PHE A 146 19.31 -4.02 10.31
C PHE A 146 19.27 -2.83 11.28
N LEU A 147 18.62 -2.97 12.43
CA LEU A 147 18.51 -1.87 13.41
C LEU A 147 19.84 -1.58 14.12
N THR A 148 20.72 -2.56 14.22
CA THR A 148 22.09 -2.36 14.71
C THR A 148 22.92 -1.56 13.70
N LEU A 149 22.83 -1.90 12.42
CA LEU A 149 23.57 -1.22 11.34
C LEU A 149 23.03 0.20 11.09
N GLN A 150 21.71 0.37 11.08
CA GLN A 150 21.03 1.64 10.84
C GLN A 150 19.88 1.83 11.84
N PRO A 151 20.14 2.41 13.02
CA PRO A 151 19.13 2.61 14.05
C PRO A 151 17.91 3.42 13.60
N LYS A 152 18.08 4.36 12.66
CA LYS A 152 16.97 5.17 12.13
C LYS A 152 15.91 4.37 11.36
N LEU A 153 16.20 3.12 10.97
CA LEU A 153 15.20 2.26 10.32
C LEU A 153 14.00 1.94 11.21
N ILE A 154 14.10 2.13 12.53
CA ILE A 154 12.93 2.00 13.43
C ILE A 154 11.79 2.96 13.06
N ASP A 155 12.12 4.09 12.42
CA ASP A 155 11.18 5.11 11.96
C ASP A 155 10.87 5.02 10.46
N ALA A 156 11.44 4.03 9.76
CA ALA A 156 11.20 3.84 8.34
C ALA A 156 9.73 3.50 8.07
N ARG A 157 9.30 3.91 6.88
CA ARG A 157 7.93 3.73 6.39
C ARG A 157 7.98 2.90 5.11
N GLY A 158 7.23 1.80 5.12
CA GLY A 158 7.00 0.99 3.94
C GLY A 158 5.86 1.54 3.10
N PRO A 159 5.31 0.73 2.18
CA PRO A 159 4.13 1.09 1.39
C PRO A 159 3.00 1.63 2.27
N HIS A 160 2.32 2.65 1.76
CA HIS A 160 1.21 3.34 2.44
C HIS A 160 1.55 3.92 3.82
N GLY A 161 2.84 4.11 4.11
CA GLY A 161 3.30 4.68 5.38
C GLY A 161 3.26 3.69 6.57
N PHE A 162 3.12 2.39 6.32
CA PHE A 162 3.12 1.40 7.40
C PHE A 162 4.50 1.24 8.04
N SER A 163 4.52 1.19 9.38
CA SER A 163 5.76 1.07 10.16
C SER A 163 6.20 -0.40 10.31
N LEU A 164 7.39 -0.61 10.88
CA LEU A 164 7.82 -1.95 11.32
C LEU A 164 6.85 -2.56 12.34
N HIS A 165 6.39 -1.80 13.33
CA HIS A 165 5.40 -2.31 14.30
C HIS A 165 4.07 -2.73 13.66
N PHE A 166 3.66 -2.07 12.57
CA PHE A 166 2.48 -2.51 11.81
C PHE A 166 2.74 -3.85 11.13
N HIS A 167 3.87 -3.99 10.44
CA HIS A 167 4.27 -5.24 9.79
C HIS A 167 4.39 -6.41 10.79
N ALA A 168 4.91 -6.14 11.99
CA ALA A 168 5.00 -7.15 13.04
C ALA A 168 3.60 -7.56 13.57
N GLN A 169 2.66 -6.62 13.67
CA GLN A 169 1.26 -6.92 14.05
C GLN A 169 0.56 -7.81 13.02
N VAL A 170 0.68 -7.48 11.72
CA VAL A 170 0.04 -8.29 10.66
C VAL A 170 0.69 -9.65 10.47
N GLY A 171 1.96 -9.80 10.88
CA GLY A 171 2.65 -11.09 10.99
C GLY A 171 2.20 -11.97 12.16
N GLN A 172 1.32 -11.49 13.04
CA GLN A 172 0.67 -12.25 14.11
C GLN A 172 1.67 -13.08 14.96
N GLU A 173 1.35 -14.34 15.27
CA GLU A 173 2.15 -15.22 16.14
C GLU A 173 3.60 -15.38 15.65
N ARG A 174 3.79 -15.51 14.32
CA ARG A 174 5.11 -15.66 13.70
C ARG A 174 6.01 -14.47 14.03
N SER A 175 5.43 -13.28 14.17
CA SER A 175 6.15 -12.03 14.41
C SER A 175 6.08 -11.51 15.85
N ALA A 176 5.52 -12.28 16.79
CA ALA A 176 5.36 -11.86 18.18
C ALA A 176 6.69 -11.42 18.81
N LYS A 177 7.76 -12.22 18.66
CA LYS A 177 9.09 -11.88 19.20
C LYS A 177 9.71 -10.63 18.54
N VAL A 178 9.40 -10.41 17.26
CA VAL A 178 9.83 -9.18 16.56
C VAL A 178 9.06 -7.98 17.08
N LEU A 179 7.76 -8.10 17.29
CA LEU A 179 6.94 -7.04 17.86
C LEU A 179 7.44 -6.64 19.27
N ASP A 180 7.71 -7.63 20.13
CA ASP A 180 8.28 -7.40 21.47
C ASP A 180 9.62 -6.67 21.38
N TYR A 181 10.50 -7.11 20.48
CA TYR A 181 11.78 -6.45 20.27
C TYR A 181 11.61 -5.01 19.79
N LEU A 182 10.76 -4.76 18.78
CA LEU A 182 10.50 -3.41 18.28
C LEU A 182 9.91 -2.50 19.35
N GLN A 183 9.01 -3.00 20.21
CA GLN A 183 8.48 -2.26 21.36
C GLN A 183 9.54 -1.95 22.42
N SER A 184 10.54 -2.83 22.58
CA SER A 184 11.69 -2.57 23.47
C SER A 184 12.64 -1.49 22.92
N VAL A 185 12.77 -1.39 21.59
CA VAL A 185 13.60 -0.37 20.93
C VAL A 185 12.88 0.98 20.89
N LYS A 186 11.61 0.97 20.49
CA LYS A 186 10.76 2.16 20.46
C LYS A 186 9.33 1.76 20.80
N LYS A 187 8.87 2.20 21.96
CA LYS A 187 7.49 1.97 22.37
C LYS A 187 6.53 2.82 21.53
N VAL A 188 5.51 2.18 20.95
CA VAL A 188 4.44 2.85 20.20
C VAL A 188 3.08 2.30 20.61
N GLU A 189 2.04 3.12 20.48
CA GLU A 189 0.67 2.65 20.59
C GLU A 189 0.32 1.75 19.40
N LEU A 190 -0.12 0.53 19.67
CA LEU A 190 -0.55 -0.41 18.64
C LEU A 190 -2.05 -0.22 18.40
N ARG A 191 -2.39 0.32 17.24
CA ARG A 191 -3.79 0.46 16.81
C ARG A 191 -4.29 -0.87 16.24
N PRO A 192 -5.52 -1.32 16.58
CA PRO A 192 -6.08 -2.54 16.01
C PRO A 192 -6.10 -2.51 14.49
N VAL A 193 -5.70 -3.61 13.86
CA VAL A 193 -5.73 -3.76 12.40
C VAL A 193 -7.12 -4.25 11.97
N PRO A 194 -7.93 -3.45 11.24
CA PRO A 194 -9.34 -3.77 11.02
C PRO A 194 -9.61 -5.11 10.33
N PHE A 195 -8.74 -5.51 9.40
CA PHE A 195 -8.90 -6.75 8.64
C PHE A 195 -8.43 -8.01 9.39
N LEU A 196 -7.78 -7.87 10.55
CA LEU A 196 -7.45 -8.99 11.42
C LEU A 196 -8.55 -9.32 12.43
N LYS A 197 -9.60 -8.48 12.52
CA LYS A 197 -10.73 -8.72 13.43
C LYS A 197 -11.39 -10.06 13.09
N LYS A 198 -11.52 -10.93 14.10
CA LYS A 198 -12.28 -12.17 13.97
C LYS A 198 -13.75 -11.85 13.66
N PRO A 199 -14.48 -12.73 12.96
CA PRO A 199 -15.89 -12.47 12.60
C PRO A 199 -16.79 -12.10 13.78
N ALA A 200 -16.50 -12.60 14.99
CA ALA A 200 -17.21 -12.27 16.22
C ALA A 200 -17.02 -10.81 16.70
N ASP A 201 -15.91 -10.15 16.32
CA ASP A 201 -15.60 -8.76 16.72
C ASP A 201 -16.12 -7.70 15.73
N LYS A 202 -16.79 -8.14 14.65
CA LYS A 202 -17.34 -7.24 13.61
C LYS A 202 -18.76 -6.75 13.93
N THR A 203 -19.42 -7.28 14.96
CA THR A 203 -20.80 -6.93 15.34
C THR A 203 -20.93 -5.67 16.17
N ASP A 204 -19.83 -5.07 16.63
CA ASP A 204 -19.84 -3.87 17.49
C ASP A 204 -19.87 -2.52 16.72
N ALA A 205 -20.28 -2.53 15.45
CA ALA A 205 -20.54 -1.26 14.76
C ALA A 205 -21.81 -0.62 15.37
N PRO A 206 -21.76 0.62 15.87
CA PRO A 206 -22.94 1.28 16.43
C PRO A 206 -23.98 1.41 15.31
N LYS A 207 -25.15 0.81 15.52
CA LYS A 207 -26.33 1.05 14.68
C LYS A 207 -26.61 2.56 14.70
N LYS A 208 -26.67 3.18 13.52
CA LYS A 208 -27.14 4.56 13.38
C LYS A 208 -28.53 4.68 14.03
N PRO A 209 -28.79 5.72 14.83
CA PRO A 209 -30.14 6.00 15.29
C PRO A 209 -31.02 6.36 14.09
N GLU A 210 -32.25 5.86 14.12
CA GLU A 210 -33.35 6.11 13.16
C GLU A 210 -33.73 7.59 13.08
#